data_AF-A0A9E0D709-F1
#
_entry.id   AF-A0A9E0D709-F1
#
_cell.length_a   1.000
_cell.length_b   1.000
_cell.length_c   1.000
_cell.angle_alpha   90.00
_cell.angle_beta   90.00
_cell.angle_gamma   90.00
#
_symmetry.space_group_name_H-M   'P 1'
#
loop_
_entity.id
_entity.type
_entity.pdbx_description
1 polymer ?
#
loop_
_entity_poly.entity_id
_entity_poly.type
_entity_poly.pdbx_seq_one_letter_code
_entity_poly.pdbx_strand_id
1 'polypeptide(L)'
;MTAQHTKHAKHTKRKRRRRSPLRILIILILVIAVLVGLTLSTVHKKLGKISTKSLDHSQLVTVNKDSNMTDYTNYAFFGIDSQTGSMSDRGNRSDSIIVVSINNSTKDVKLLSIYRDTYVSINGKYSKINAA
;
A
#
# COMPACT_ATOMS: atom_id res chain seq x y z
N MET A 1 91.68 17.74 22.14
CA MET A 1 90.70 18.79 21.78
C MET A 1 89.83 18.24 20.67
N THR A 2 88.54 18.13 20.95
CA THR A 2 87.51 17.33 20.26
C THR A 2 86.88 18.09 19.09
N ALA A 3 86.83 17.48 17.90
CA ALA A 3 85.94 17.91 16.82
C ALA A 3 84.64 17.11 16.88
N GLN A 4 83.52 17.79 17.17
CA GLN A 4 82.20 17.19 17.29
C GLN A 4 81.55 17.02 15.92
N HIS A 5 81.07 15.80 15.67
CA HIS A 5 80.32 15.38 14.49
C HIS A 5 78.84 15.75 14.70
N THR A 6 78.34 16.81 14.05
CA THR A 6 76.91 17.15 14.08
C THR A 6 76.13 16.30 13.08
N LYS A 7 75.32 15.37 13.60
CA LYS A 7 74.36 14.58 12.81
C LYS A 7 73.13 15.45 12.51
N HIS A 8 72.89 15.75 11.23
CA HIS A 8 71.63 16.36 10.81
C HIS A 8 70.48 15.33 10.90
N ALA A 9 69.53 15.59 11.80
CA ALA A 9 68.31 14.82 11.92
C ALA A 9 67.39 15.08 10.71
N LYS A 10 67.12 14.03 9.93
CA LYS A 10 66.14 14.06 8.83
C LYS A 10 64.73 14.15 9.42
N HIS A 11 64.08 15.31 9.30
CA HIS A 11 62.65 15.43 9.54
C HIS A 11 61.88 14.63 8.47
N THR A 12 61.38 13.45 8.84
CA THR A 12 60.43 12.71 8.01
C THR A 12 59.07 13.38 8.12
N LYS A 13 58.68 14.15 7.09
CA LYS A 13 57.32 14.69 7.00
C LYS A 13 56.35 13.51 6.86
N ARG A 14 55.67 13.16 7.96
CA ARG A 14 54.57 12.20 7.97
C ARG A 14 53.48 12.70 7.01
N LYS A 15 53.42 12.13 5.81
CA LYS A 15 52.36 12.39 4.81
C LYS A 15 51.03 12.06 5.48
N ARG A 16 50.28 13.08 5.92
CA ARG A 16 48.89 12.92 6.36
C ARG A 16 48.13 12.25 5.22
N ARG A 17 47.82 10.96 5.37
CA ARG A 17 46.94 10.23 4.46
C ARG A 17 45.60 10.94 4.48
N ARG A 18 45.36 11.83 3.51
CA ARG A 18 44.05 12.39 3.21
C ARG A 18 43.12 11.20 3.00
N ARG A 19 42.27 10.89 3.97
CA ARG A 19 41.22 9.89 3.80
C ARG A 19 40.38 10.38 2.63
N SER A 20 40.38 9.63 1.54
CA SER A 20 39.73 10.03 0.29
C SER A 20 38.23 10.23 0.55
N PRO A 21 37.60 11.28 -0.01
CA PRO A 21 36.17 11.55 0.16
C PRO A 21 35.28 10.37 -0.27
N LEU A 22 35.84 9.45 -1.07
CA LEU A 22 35.23 8.18 -1.46
C LEU A 22 34.76 7.34 -0.25
N ARG A 23 35.51 7.32 0.86
CA ARG A 23 35.10 6.55 2.05
C ARG A 23 33.85 7.13 2.70
N ILE A 24 33.72 8.45 2.70
CA ILE A 24 32.56 9.15 3.26
C ILE A 24 31.34 8.93 2.35
N LEU A 25 31.53 8.96 1.03
CA LEU A 25 30.49 8.66 0.05
C LEU A 25 29.97 7.22 0.18
N ILE A 26 30.86 6.24 0.35
CA ILE A 26 30.46 4.84 0.54
C ILE A 26 29.66 4.66 1.83
N ILE A 27 30.07 5.30 2.92
CA ILE A 27 29.34 5.25 4.19
C ILE A 27 27.95 5.90 4.04
N LEU A 28 27.85 7.02 3.33
CA LEU A 28 26.57 7.69 3.08
C LEU A 28 25.60 6.80 2.29
N ILE A 29 26.09 6.14 1.23
CA ILE A 29 25.28 5.20 0.44
C ILE A 29 24.82 4.02 1.29
N LEU A 30 25.69 3.49 2.15
CA LEU A 30 25.35 2.41 3.10
C LEU A 30 24.24 2.83 4.08
N VAL A 31 24.30 4.04 4.62
CA VAL A 31 23.26 4.58 5.52
C VAL A 31 21.92 4.69 4.79
N ILE A 32 21.92 5.20 3.56
CA ILE A 32 20.69 5.29 2.74
C ILE A 32 20.12 3.90 2.46
N ALA A 33 20.96 2.92 2.11
CA ALA A 33 20.53 1.55 1.86
C ALA A 33 19.88 0.91 3.09
N VAL A 34 20.43 1.15 4.28
CA VAL A 34 19.84 0.67 5.55
C VAL A 34 18.50 1.33 5.81
N LEU A 35 18.38 2.65 5.61
CA LEU A 35 17.11 3.37 5.79
C LEU A 35 16.02 2.83 4.86
N VAL A 36 16.34 2.60 3.58
CA VAL A 36 15.42 2.00 2.60
C VAL A 36 15.05 0.56 2.99
N GLY A 37 16.02 -0.24 3.44
CA GLY A 37 15.74 -1.60 3.91
C GLY A 37 14.78 -1.65 5.11
N LEU A 38 14.94 -0.73 6.06
CA LEU A 38 14.06 -0.61 7.22
C LEU A 38 12.63 -0.22 6.80
N THR A 39 12.46 0.76 5.92
CA THR A 39 11.12 1.18 5.47
C THR A 39 10.41 0.05 4.73
N LEU A 40 11.08 -0.62 3.80
CA LEU A 40 10.50 -1.76 3.06
C LEU A 40 10.12 -2.92 3.99
N SER A 41 10.95 -3.22 4.99
CA SER A 41 10.67 -4.28 5.97
C SER A 41 9.42 -3.97 6.82
N THR A 42 9.25 -2.71 7.23
CA THR A 42 8.05 -2.30 7.99
C THR A 42 6.77 -2.38 7.17
N VAL A 43 6.81 -2.02 5.89
CA VAL A 43 5.66 -2.12 4.98
C VAL A 43 5.29 -3.60 4.76
N HIS A 44 6.26 -4.46 4.49
CA HIS A 44 6.01 -5.90 4.31
C HIS A 44 5.38 -6.54 5.56
N LYS A 45 5.88 -6.21 6.76
CA LYS A 45 5.33 -6.72 8.01
C LYS A 45 3.91 -6.21 8.30
N LYS A 46 3.58 -4.98 7.88
CA LYS A 46 2.22 -4.43 8.01
C LYS A 46 1.27 -5.06 7.01
N LEU A 47 1.72 -5.32 5.79
CA LEU A 47 0.93 -5.95 4.74
C LEU A 47 0.64 -7.43 5.05
N GLY A 48 1.60 -8.16 5.60
CA GLY A 48 1.42 -9.56 6.02
C GLY A 48 0.53 -9.75 7.25
N LYS A 49 0.18 -8.68 7.97
CA LYS A 49 -0.80 -8.72 9.08
C LYS A 49 -2.23 -8.51 8.63
N ILE A 50 -2.45 -8.22 7.35
CA ILE A 50 -3.80 -8.14 6.79
C ILE A 50 -4.30 -9.56 6.67
N SER A 51 -5.26 -9.92 7.53
CA SER A 51 -5.92 -11.21 7.51
C SER A 51 -6.84 -11.27 6.29
N THR A 52 -6.28 -11.57 5.13
CA THR A 52 -7.04 -11.77 3.89
C THR A 52 -7.75 -13.11 3.98
N LYS A 53 -9.07 -13.11 4.19
CA LYS A 53 -9.85 -14.31 3.86
C LYS A 53 -9.82 -14.48 2.34
N SER A 54 -9.56 -15.71 1.90
CA SER A 54 -9.72 -16.06 0.49
C SER A 54 -11.15 -15.69 0.07
N LEU A 55 -11.28 -14.93 -1.01
CA LEU A 55 -12.58 -14.59 -1.56
C LEU A 55 -13.18 -15.87 -2.15
N ASP A 56 -14.21 -16.39 -1.48
CA ASP A 56 -14.98 -17.49 -2.03
C ASP A 56 -15.80 -16.98 -3.22
N HIS A 57 -15.40 -17.39 -4.42
CA HIS A 57 -16.02 -16.92 -5.66
C HIS A 57 -17.48 -17.38 -5.78
N SER A 58 -17.92 -18.36 -4.98
CA SER A 58 -19.33 -18.77 -4.91
C SER A 58 -20.24 -17.72 -4.28
N GLN A 59 -19.68 -16.77 -3.51
CA GLN A 59 -20.43 -15.66 -2.91
C GLN A 59 -20.54 -14.45 -3.85
N LEU A 60 -19.85 -14.47 -4.99
CA LEU A 60 -19.91 -13.40 -5.98
C LEU A 60 -21.17 -13.56 -6.83
N VAL A 61 -22.18 -12.73 -6.55
CA VAL A 61 -23.37 -12.65 -7.42
C VAL A 61 -23.00 -11.87 -8.68
N THR A 62 -22.85 -12.56 -9.81
CA THR A 62 -22.68 -11.91 -11.11
C THR A 62 -24.05 -11.48 -11.61
N VAL A 63 -24.39 -10.19 -11.47
CA VAL A 63 -25.75 -9.71 -11.72
C VAL A 63 -26.02 -9.47 -13.21
N ASN A 64 -25.02 -9.11 -14.04
CA ASN A 64 -25.20 -8.96 -15.49
C ASN A 64 -23.86 -8.95 -16.23
N LYS A 65 -23.83 -9.57 -17.42
CA LYS A 65 -22.69 -9.56 -18.33
C LYS A 65 -23.05 -8.65 -19.52
N ASP A 66 -22.77 -7.36 -19.39
CA ASP A 66 -22.95 -6.41 -20.50
C ASP A 66 -21.76 -6.53 -21.46
N SER A 67 -22.05 -6.76 -22.74
CA SER A 67 -21.04 -6.90 -23.80
C SER A 67 -20.23 -5.62 -24.03
N ASN A 68 -20.75 -4.46 -23.62
CA ASN A 68 -20.06 -3.17 -23.75
C ASN A 68 -19.13 -2.86 -22.57
N MET A 69 -19.13 -3.70 -21.53
CA MET A 69 -18.33 -3.52 -20.31
C MET A 69 -17.18 -4.52 -20.19
N THR A 70 -16.77 -5.19 -21.28
CA THR A 70 -15.66 -6.17 -21.25
C THR A 70 -14.37 -5.61 -20.67
N ASP A 71 -14.12 -4.32 -20.87
CA ASP A 71 -12.92 -3.64 -20.43
C ASP A 71 -13.00 -3.16 -18.98
N TYR A 72 -14.15 -3.28 -18.32
CA TYR A 72 -14.37 -2.83 -16.96
C TYR A 72 -14.85 -3.95 -16.05
N THR A 73 -14.12 -4.16 -14.96
CA THR A 73 -14.59 -5.02 -13.86
C THR A 73 -15.12 -4.14 -12.74
N ASN A 74 -16.41 -4.27 -12.42
CA ASN A 74 -17.05 -3.52 -11.35
C ASN A 74 -17.35 -4.43 -10.16
N TYR A 75 -16.91 -4.01 -8.97
CA TYR A 75 -17.20 -4.66 -7.70
C TYR A 75 -18.00 -3.72 -6.82
N ALA A 76 -19.11 -4.20 -6.27
CA ALA A 76 -19.86 -3.48 -5.25
C ALA A 76 -19.49 -4.06 -3.87
N PHE A 77 -19.03 -3.19 -2.97
CA PHE A 77 -18.73 -3.50 -1.59
C PHE A 77 -19.83 -2.95 -0.70
N PHE A 78 -20.35 -3.82 0.17
CA PHE A 78 -21.40 -3.50 1.12
C PHE A 78 -20.89 -3.72 2.53
N GLY A 79 -20.78 -2.63 3.30
CA GLY A 79 -20.47 -2.68 4.72
C GLY A 79 -21.75 -2.95 5.50
N ILE A 80 -21.91 -4.16 6.03
CA ILE A 80 -23.06 -4.56 6.85
C ILE A 80 -22.71 -4.44 8.33
N ASP A 81 -23.59 -3.86 9.14
CA ASP A 81 -23.41 -3.75 10.59
C ASP A 81 -24.10 -4.92 11.33
N SER A 82 -23.68 -6.16 11.02
CA SER A 82 -24.12 -7.34 11.77
C SER A 82 -22.94 -8.14 12.29
N GLN A 83 -22.83 -8.24 13.61
CA GLN A 83 -21.75 -8.94 14.31
C GLN A 83 -21.98 -10.45 14.50
N THR A 84 -23.03 -11.04 13.92
CA THR A 84 -23.32 -12.47 14.05
C THR A 84 -23.51 -13.07 12.67
N GLY A 85 -22.78 -14.16 12.40
CA GLY A 85 -22.66 -14.87 11.11
C GLY A 85 -23.94 -15.53 10.58
N SER A 86 -25.06 -14.88 10.79
CA SER A 86 -26.37 -15.22 10.26
C SER A 86 -26.64 -14.28 9.09
N MET A 87 -26.06 -14.59 7.93
CA MET A 87 -26.57 -14.14 6.62
C MET A 87 -27.94 -14.77 6.30
N SER A 88 -28.75 -15.04 7.32
CA SER A 88 -30.13 -15.46 7.17
C SER A 88 -30.95 -14.20 6.90
N ASP A 89 -31.14 -13.96 5.61
CA ASP A 89 -32.40 -13.56 5.01
C ASP A 89 -33.04 -12.26 5.53
N ARG A 90 -32.91 -11.21 4.71
CA ARG A 90 -33.85 -10.08 4.62
C ARG A 90 -33.90 -9.13 5.84
N GLY A 91 -32.79 -8.47 6.18
CA GLY A 91 -32.87 -7.38 7.17
C GLY A 91 -31.64 -6.52 7.38
N ASN A 92 -30.46 -6.91 6.90
CA ASN A 92 -29.26 -6.13 7.12
C ASN A 92 -29.18 -4.93 6.18
N ARG A 93 -29.26 -3.74 6.77
CA ARG A 93 -28.97 -2.50 6.06
C ARG A 93 -27.46 -2.34 5.90
N SER A 94 -27.05 -1.91 4.72
CA SER A 94 -25.65 -1.54 4.50
C SER A 94 -25.38 -0.15 5.07
N ASP A 95 -24.35 0.01 5.88
CA ASP A 95 -23.89 1.31 6.39
C ASP A 95 -22.91 2.01 5.45
N SER A 96 -22.32 1.27 4.52
CA SER A 96 -21.43 1.81 3.50
C SER A 96 -21.59 1.04 2.21
N ILE A 97 -21.70 1.77 1.10
CA ILE A 97 -21.79 1.21 -0.24
C ILE A 97 -20.69 1.86 -1.08
N ILE A 98 -19.79 1.05 -1.61
CA ILE A 98 -18.70 1.50 -2.48
C ILE A 98 -18.71 0.67 -3.76
N VAL A 99 -18.75 1.34 -4.91
CA VAL A 99 -18.54 0.71 -6.21
C VAL A 99 -17.09 0.97 -6.64
N VAL A 100 -16.37 -0.10 -6.91
CA VAL A 100 -14.99 -0.07 -7.42
C VAL A 100 -15.02 -0.50 -8.87
N SER A 101 -14.62 0.39 -9.76
CA SER A 101 -14.48 0.15 -11.19
C SER A 101 -13.00 0.01 -11.52
N ILE A 102 -12.62 -1.14 -12.05
CA ILE A 102 -11.27 -1.42 -12.55
C ILE A 102 -11.32 -1.41 -14.07
N ASN A 103 -10.60 -0.48 -14.70
CA ASN A 103 -10.35 -0.54 -16.14
C ASN A 103 -9.28 -1.60 -16.40
N ASN A 104 -9.64 -2.70 -17.05
CA ASN A 104 -8.74 -3.83 -17.33
C ASN A 104 -7.66 -3.47 -18.36
N SER A 105 -7.90 -2.45 -19.20
CA SER A 105 -6.99 -1.98 -20.25
C SER A 105 -5.95 -1.00 -19.71
N THR A 106 -6.38 0.06 -18.99
CA THR A 106 -5.46 1.08 -18.44
C THR A 106 -4.94 0.75 -17.04
N LYS A 107 -5.56 -0.21 -16.35
CA LYS A 107 -5.34 -0.52 -14.92
C LYS A 107 -5.73 0.59 -13.95
N ASP A 108 -6.47 1.60 -14.43
CA ASP A 108 -7.01 2.64 -13.55
C ASP A 108 -8.10 2.08 -12.64
N VAL A 109 -8.04 2.46 -11.37
CA VAL A 109 -9.04 2.11 -10.37
C VAL A 109 -9.81 3.36 -9.96
N LYS A 110 -11.13 3.31 -10.11
CA LYS A 110 -12.04 4.38 -9.68
C LYS A 110 -12.96 3.86 -8.59
N LEU A 111 -13.12 4.66 -7.53
CA LEU A 111 -14.01 4.33 -6.42
C LEU A 111 -15.12 5.37 -6.34
N LEU A 112 -16.35 4.90 -6.22
CA LEU A 112 -17.55 5.71 -6.01
C LEU A 112 -18.19 5.29 -4.69
N SER A 113 -18.28 6.22 -3.74
CA SER A 113 -19.08 6.02 -2.52
C SER A 113 -20.50 6.49 -2.77
N ILE A 114 -21.48 5.67 -2.40
CA ILE A 114 -22.90 6.02 -2.47
C ILE A 114 -23.41 6.29 -1.06
N TYR A 115 -24.10 7.42 -0.88
CA TYR A 115 -24.68 7.79 0.41
C TYR A 115 -25.78 6.80 0.81
N ARG A 116 -25.72 6.32 2.06
CA ARG A 116 -26.64 5.33 2.64
C ARG A 116 -28.12 5.68 2.48
N ASP A 117 -28.45 6.96 2.63
CA ASP A 117 -29.81 7.48 2.64
C ASP A 117 -30.26 8.03 1.28
N THR A 118 -29.52 7.73 0.20
CA THR A 118 -29.92 8.13 -1.16
C THR A 118 -31.30 7.55 -1.49
N TYR A 119 -32.23 8.41 -1.87
CA TYR A 119 -33.60 8.01 -2.19
C TYR A 119 -33.66 7.51 -3.64
N VAL A 120 -33.94 6.22 -3.80
CA VAL A 120 -33.92 5.54 -5.11
C VAL A 120 -35.11 4.61 -5.24
N SER A 121 -35.46 4.26 -6.49
CA SER A 121 -36.47 3.24 -6.77
C SER A 121 -35.85 1.85 -6.67
N ILE A 122 -36.35 1.04 -5.74
CA ILE A 122 -35.97 -0.36 -5.53
C ILE A 122 -37.17 -1.20 -5.93
N ASN A 123 -37.07 -1.93 -7.04
CA ASN A 123 -38.14 -2.77 -7.59
C ASN A 123 -39.50 -2.02 -7.73
N GLY A 124 -39.45 -0.75 -8.16
CA GLY A 124 -40.63 0.08 -8.38
C GLY A 124 -41.18 0.80 -7.13
N LYS A 125 -40.58 0.60 -5.96
CA LYS A 125 -40.91 1.34 -4.72
C LYS A 125 -39.75 2.23 -4.31
N TYR A 126 -40.03 3.47 -3.98
CA TYR A 126 -38.99 4.38 -3.53
C TYR A 126 -38.64 4.16 -2.06
N SER A 127 -37.35 4.05 -1.77
CA SER A 127 -36.81 3.91 -0.43
C SER A 127 -35.36 4.40 -0.38
N LYS A 128 -34.74 4.36 0.81
CA LYS A 128 -33.30 4.60 0.97
C LYS A 128 -32.52 3.43 0.35
N ILE A 129 -31.45 3.71 -0.36
CA ILE A 129 -30.66 2.69 -1.08
C ILE A 129 -30.08 1.61 -0.15
N ASN A 130 -29.82 1.93 1.12
CA ASN A 130 -29.36 0.96 2.10
C ASN A 130 -30.38 -0.09 2.54
N ALA A 131 -31.65 0.08 2.15
CA ALA A 131 -32.73 -0.85 2.41
C ALA A 131 -32.95 -1.83 1.25
N ALA A 132 -32.11 -1.77 0.21
CA ALA A 132 -32.11 -2.69 -0.92
C ALA A 132 -31.68 -4.10 -0.53
#